data_AF-A0A2S2NRN8-F1
#
_entry.id   AF-A0A2S2NRN8-F1
#
_cell.length_a   1.000
_cell.length_b   1.000
_cell.length_c   1.000
_cell.angle_alpha   90.00
_cell.angle_beta   90.00
_cell.angle_gamma   90.00
#
_symmetry.space_group_name_H-M   'P 1'
#
loop_
_entity.id
_entity.type
_entity.pdbx_description
1 polymer ?
#
loop_
_entity_poly.entity_id
_entity_poly.type
_entity_poly.pdbx_seq_one_letter_code
_entity_poly.pdbx_strand_id
1 'polypeptide(L)'
;KAQKDKNLDVIHLERLIDTRWAYWYTSIKKINMRFSELLEVLSVLSNEGDQTARAIGILNEMSTLPFILTSLSMEALLQTVHCASLGLQNSNVIQSVAVNLINSTKESIKQMHNDTFWENINNSAKLIAEKNGIAIENSRRNRRPLTLNKNLNDFFVQSTIGHNSKRCIDTDENLQSNNPKYLFYTAIDR
;
A
#
# COMPACT_ATOMS: atom_id res chain seq x y z
N LYS A 1 -12.17 -20.73 -8.14
CA LYS A 1 -11.48 -21.94 -8.65
C LYS A 1 -10.17 -22.10 -7.89
N ALA A 2 -9.19 -21.20 -8.07
CA ALA A 2 -7.89 -21.18 -7.36
C ALA A 2 -7.93 -21.47 -5.84
N GLN A 3 -8.84 -20.86 -5.07
CA GLN A 3 -8.96 -21.14 -3.62
C GLN A 3 -9.39 -22.58 -3.33
N LYS A 4 -10.37 -23.10 -4.07
CA LYS A 4 -10.85 -24.50 -3.93
C LYS A 4 -9.79 -25.50 -4.39
N ASP A 5 -9.06 -25.15 -5.45
CA ASP A 5 -7.99 -25.99 -6.01
C ASP A 5 -6.82 -26.16 -5.02
N LYS A 6 -6.65 -25.22 -4.08
CA LYS A 6 -5.64 -25.24 -3.01
C LYS A 6 -6.17 -25.68 -1.64
N ASN A 7 -7.41 -26.20 -1.54
CA ASN A 7 -8.07 -26.53 -0.27
C ASN A 7 -8.08 -25.36 0.74
N LEU A 8 -8.22 -24.13 0.26
CA LEU A 8 -8.31 -22.93 1.09
C LEU A 8 -9.78 -22.55 1.32
N ASP A 9 -10.07 -22.03 2.51
CA ASP A 9 -11.36 -21.41 2.79
C ASP A 9 -11.65 -20.30 1.78
N VAL A 10 -12.87 -20.33 1.25
CA VAL A 10 -13.34 -19.39 0.24
C VAL A 10 -13.54 -18.03 0.90
N ILE A 11 -12.66 -17.09 0.55
CA ILE A 11 -12.71 -15.72 1.04
C ILE A 11 -13.11 -14.83 -0.13
N HIS A 12 -14.25 -14.15 0.03
CA HIS A 12 -14.71 -13.14 -0.90
C HIS A 12 -14.17 -11.77 -0.50
N LEU A 13 -13.57 -11.07 -1.47
CA LEU A 13 -13.28 -9.64 -1.34
C LEU A 13 -14.61 -8.88 -1.36
N GLU A 14 -14.77 -7.98 -0.40
CA GLU A 14 -15.97 -7.17 -0.28
C GLU A 14 -15.86 -5.93 -1.16
N ARG A 15 -17.01 -5.42 -1.61
CA ARG A 15 -17.06 -4.12 -2.26
C ARG A 15 -16.71 -3.05 -1.22
N LEU A 16 -15.72 -2.22 -1.54
CA LEU A 16 -15.35 -1.08 -0.70
C LEU A 16 -16.48 -0.04 -0.70
N ILE A 17 -16.74 0.50 0.49
CA ILE A 17 -17.69 1.57 0.72
C ILE A 17 -16.94 2.68 1.46
N ASP A 18 -16.95 3.88 0.90
CA ASP A 18 -16.14 5.01 1.40
C ASP A 18 -16.47 5.38 2.85
N THR A 19 -17.73 5.21 3.26
CA THR A 19 -18.23 5.64 4.57
C THR A 19 -17.95 4.67 5.71
N ARG A 20 -17.34 3.50 5.47
CA ARG A 20 -17.15 2.48 6.51
C ARG A 20 -15.72 1.96 6.55
N TRP A 21 -14.87 2.60 7.35
CA TRP A 21 -13.45 2.25 7.49
C TRP A 21 -13.19 0.79 7.91
N ALA A 22 -14.15 0.15 8.59
CA ALA A 22 -14.09 -1.29 8.89
C ALA A 22 -14.04 -2.20 7.64
N TYR A 23 -14.64 -1.76 6.52
CA TYR A 23 -14.60 -2.49 5.24
C TYR A 23 -13.21 -2.40 4.60
N TRP A 24 -12.52 -1.27 4.80
CA TRP A 24 -11.14 -1.11 4.36
C TRP A 24 -10.20 -2.04 5.12
N TYR A 25 -10.36 -2.15 6.45
CA TYR A 25 -9.59 -3.09 7.28
C TYR A 25 -9.80 -4.55 6.84
N THR A 26 -11.05 -4.98 6.71
CA THR A 26 -11.37 -6.37 6.32
C THR A 26 -10.88 -6.68 4.92
N SER A 27 -10.97 -5.73 3.99
CA SER A 27 -10.52 -5.91 2.61
C SER A 27 -9.00 -6.04 2.52
N ILE A 28 -8.25 -5.14 3.16
CA ILE A 28 -6.77 -5.19 3.14
C ILE A 28 -6.24 -6.44 3.83
N LYS A 29 -6.86 -6.84 4.95
CA LYS A 29 -6.55 -8.09 5.65
C LYS A 29 -6.72 -9.31 4.75
N LYS A 30 -7.82 -9.37 3.98
CA LYS A 30 -8.07 -10.46 3.03
C LYS A 30 -7.05 -10.47 1.88
N ILE A 31 -6.66 -9.30 1.39
CA ILE A 31 -5.61 -9.16 0.36
C ILE A 31 -4.27 -9.68 0.89
N ASN A 32 -3.84 -9.24 2.07
CA ASN A 32 -2.58 -9.68 2.67
C ASN A 32 -2.59 -11.18 3.00
N MET A 33 -3.72 -11.72 3.47
CA MET A 33 -3.89 -13.15 3.75
C MET A 33 -3.81 -14.03 2.50
N ARG A 34 -4.25 -13.53 1.33
CA ARG A 34 -4.31 -14.27 0.06
C ARG A 34 -3.38 -13.71 -1.01
N PHE A 35 -2.31 -13.06 -0.58
CA PHE A 35 -1.43 -12.32 -1.47
C PHE A 35 -0.85 -13.20 -2.59
N SER A 36 -0.33 -14.39 -2.22
CA SER A 36 0.22 -15.35 -3.18
C SER A 36 -0.81 -15.85 -4.20
N GLU A 37 -2.02 -16.16 -3.75
CA GLU A 37 -3.09 -16.61 -4.63
C GLU A 37 -3.58 -15.50 -5.56
N LEU A 38 -3.60 -14.25 -5.08
CA LEU A 38 -3.96 -13.10 -5.91
C LEU A 38 -2.95 -12.89 -7.04
N LEU A 39 -1.65 -13.02 -6.77
CA LEU A 39 -0.62 -12.91 -7.81
C LEU A 39 -0.77 -13.99 -8.88
N GLU A 40 -1.05 -15.23 -8.49
CA GLU A 40 -1.27 -16.32 -9.45
C GLU A 40 -2.51 -16.09 -10.32
N VAL A 41 -3.64 -15.69 -9.71
CA VAL A 41 -4.86 -15.38 -10.47
C VAL A 41 -4.63 -14.20 -11.41
N LEU A 42 -3.93 -13.16 -10.97
CA LEU A 42 -3.57 -12.02 -11.81
C LEU A 42 -2.62 -12.42 -12.95
N SER A 43 -1.70 -13.36 -12.72
CA SER A 43 -0.84 -13.91 -13.76
C SER A 43 -1.65 -14.66 -14.83
N VAL A 44 -2.62 -15.47 -14.45
CA VAL A 44 -3.53 -16.13 -15.41
C VAL A 44 -4.34 -15.10 -16.20
N LEU A 45 -4.95 -14.12 -15.52
CA LEU A 45 -5.73 -13.06 -16.16
C LEU A 45 -4.88 -12.11 -17.02
N SER A 46 -3.58 -12.05 -16.80
CA SER A 46 -2.66 -11.27 -17.64
C SER A 46 -2.41 -11.92 -19.00
N ASN A 47 -2.55 -13.26 -19.09
CA ASN A 47 -2.35 -14.03 -20.31
C ASN A 47 -3.66 -14.25 -21.09
N GLU A 48 -4.82 -14.22 -20.42
CA GLU A 48 -6.11 -14.60 -21.00
C GLU A 48 -7.24 -13.59 -20.65
N GLY A 49 -7.99 -13.13 -21.65
CA GLY A 49 -9.26 -12.41 -21.49
C GLY A 49 -9.27 -10.94 -21.91
N ASP A 50 -10.43 -10.28 -21.71
CA ASP A 50 -10.68 -8.89 -22.14
C ASP A 50 -10.05 -7.83 -21.22
N GLN A 51 -9.53 -8.22 -20.05
CA GLN A 51 -9.00 -7.31 -19.02
C GLN A 51 -7.49 -7.48 -18.77
N THR A 52 -6.77 -8.10 -19.71
CA THR A 52 -5.32 -8.38 -19.64
C THR A 52 -4.50 -7.16 -19.27
N ALA A 53 -4.73 -6.01 -19.91
CA ALA A 53 -4.02 -4.76 -19.60
C ALA A 53 -4.19 -4.31 -18.14
N ARG A 54 -5.40 -4.48 -17.57
CA ARG A 54 -5.66 -4.14 -16.16
C ARG A 54 -5.01 -5.15 -15.21
N ALA A 55 -5.11 -6.44 -15.53
CA ALA A 55 -4.48 -7.50 -14.75
C ALA A 55 -2.96 -7.32 -14.70
N ILE A 56 -2.32 -7.01 -15.83
CA ILE A 56 -0.88 -6.69 -15.90
C ILE A 56 -0.54 -5.48 -15.02
N GLY A 57 -1.32 -4.41 -15.11
CA GLY A 57 -1.10 -3.21 -14.29
C GLY A 57 -1.15 -3.49 -12.80
N ILE A 58 -2.17 -4.24 -12.35
CA ILE A 58 -2.33 -4.61 -10.94
C ILE A 58 -1.22 -5.58 -10.51
N LEU A 59 -0.91 -6.59 -11.32
CA LEU A 59 0.15 -7.56 -11.05
C LEU A 59 1.50 -6.87 -10.87
N ASN A 60 1.83 -5.95 -11.77
CA ASN A 60 3.07 -5.19 -11.72
C ASN A 60 3.18 -4.33 -10.46
N GLU A 61 2.07 -3.71 -10.02
CA GLU A 61 2.08 -2.88 -8.81
C GLU A 61 2.15 -3.73 -7.53
N MET A 62 1.35 -4.81 -7.47
CA MET A 62 1.37 -5.75 -6.34
C MET A 62 2.72 -6.45 -6.19
N SER A 63 3.43 -6.69 -7.30
CA SER A 63 4.74 -7.34 -7.32
C SER A 63 5.89 -6.37 -7.00
N THR A 64 5.63 -5.35 -6.17
CA THR A 64 6.66 -4.40 -5.72
C THR A 64 6.76 -4.37 -4.21
N LEU A 65 7.98 -4.25 -3.69
CA LEU A 65 8.21 -4.13 -2.26
C LEU A 65 7.51 -2.91 -1.62
N PRO A 66 7.48 -1.71 -2.25
CA PRO A 66 6.72 -0.57 -1.73
C PRO A 66 5.22 -0.85 -1.56
N PHE A 67 4.61 -1.61 -2.47
CA PHE A 67 3.20 -2.01 -2.33
C PHE A 67 3.00 -2.91 -1.12
N ILE A 68 3.83 -3.94 -0.96
CA ILE A 68 3.75 -4.87 0.18
C ILE A 68 3.93 -4.13 1.51
N LEU A 69 4.94 -3.25 1.59
CA LEU A 69 5.20 -2.41 2.76
C LEU A 69 3.99 -1.54 3.11
N THR A 70 3.42 -0.86 2.11
CA THR A 70 2.25 0.00 2.28
C THR A 70 1.03 -0.81 2.72
N SER A 71 0.84 -2.00 2.15
CA SER A 71 -0.31 -2.86 2.47
C SER A 71 -0.25 -3.38 3.90
N LEU A 72 0.93 -3.79 4.37
CA LEU A 72 1.13 -4.27 5.75
C LEU A 72 1.02 -3.14 6.77
N SER A 73 1.63 -1.98 6.50
CA SER A 73 1.57 -0.83 7.42
C SER A 73 0.13 -0.30 7.53
N MET A 74 -0.60 -0.24 6.42
CA MET A 74 -1.99 0.18 6.39
C MET A 74 -2.92 -0.83 7.08
N GLU A 75 -2.67 -2.14 6.97
CA GLU A 75 -3.41 -3.14 7.75
C GLU A 75 -3.24 -2.92 9.26
N ALA A 76 -2.01 -2.71 9.73
CA ALA A 76 -1.72 -2.49 11.15
C ALA A 76 -2.40 -1.22 11.70
N LEU A 77 -2.36 -0.13 10.93
CA LEU A 77 -3.04 1.12 11.29
C LEU A 77 -4.56 0.94 11.35
N LEU A 78 -5.14 0.36 10.30
CA LEU A 78 -6.59 0.13 10.22
C LEU A 78 -7.07 -0.84 11.30
N GLN A 79 -6.28 -1.84 11.67
CA GLN A 79 -6.59 -2.75 12.77
C GLN A 79 -6.70 -1.99 14.10
N THR A 80 -5.72 -1.13 14.40
CA THR A 80 -5.69 -0.33 15.62
C THR A 80 -6.93 0.56 15.74
N VAL A 81 -7.29 1.25 14.65
CA VAL A 81 -8.49 2.09 14.58
C VAL A 81 -9.77 1.26 14.66
N HIS A 82 -9.80 0.10 14.01
CA HIS A 82 -10.97 -0.79 14.00
C HIS A 82 -11.27 -1.34 15.39
N CYS A 83 -10.25 -1.79 16.14
CA CYS A 83 -10.39 -2.25 17.52
C CYS A 83 -10.97 -1.16 18.43
N ALA A 84 -10.46 0.07 18.31
CA ALA A 84 -10.99 1.21 19.04
C ALA A 84 -12.45 1.49 18.68
N SER A 85 -12.78 1.46 17.39
CA SER A 85 -14.13 1.67 16.88
C SER A 85 -15.13 0.65 17.42
N LEU A 86 -14.76 -0.64 17.47
CA LEU A 86 -15.59 -1.70 18.05
C LEU A 86 -15.76 -1.52 19.56
N GLY A 87 -14.68 -1.19 20.28
CA GLY A 87 -14.74 -0.96 21.72
C GLY A 87 -15.63 0.21 22.11
N LEU A 88 -15.59 1.31 21.34
CA LEU A 88 -16.43 2.50 21.57
C LEU A 88 -17.89 2.28 21.20
N GLN A 89 -18.18 1.40 20.24
CA GLN A 89 -19.55 1.07 19.84
C GLN A 89 -20.21 0.02 20.75
N ASN A 90 -19.48 -0.52 21.72
CA ASN A 90 -20.04 -1.47 22.68
C ASN A 90 -21.04 -0.75 23.60
N SER A 91 -22.26 -1.30 23.71
CA SER A 91 -23.35 -0.74 24.53
C SER A 91 -23.00 -0.64 26.02
N ASN A 92 -21.99 -1.40 26.47
CA ASN A 92 -21.60 -1.48 27.87
C ASN A 92 -20.38 -0.61 28.21
N VAL A 93 -19.91 0.23 27.28
CA VAL A 93 -18.71 1.04 27.51
C VAL A 93 -19.02 2.20 28.47
N ILE A 94 -18.26 2.27 29.57
CA ILE A 94 -18.33 3.39 30.52
C ILE A 94 -17.38 4.49 30.06
N GLN A 95 -17.69 5.75 30.36
CA GLN A 95 -16.91 6.91 29.93
C GLN A 95 -15.41 6.80 30.25
N SER A 96 -15.04 6.33 31.43
CA SER A 96 -13.63 6.14 31.83
C SER A 96 -12.90 5.13 30.93
N VAL A 97 -13.57 4.02 30.60
CA VAL A 97 -13.03 2.98 29.71
C VAL A 97 -12.89 3.52 28.29
N ALA A 98 -13.86 4.31 27.81
CA ALA A 98 -13.80 4.94 26.51
C ALA A 98 -12.61 5.92 26.39
N VAL A 99 -12.37 6.74 27.43
CA VAL A 99 -11.20 7.65 27.47
C VAL A 99 -9.90 6.87 27.45
N ASN A 100 -9.79 5.81 28.26
CA ASN A 100 -8.61 4.95 28.28
C ASN A 100 -8.37 4.29 26.92
N LEU A 101 -9.42 3.75 26.29
CA LEU A 101 -9.33 3.14 24.96
C LEU A 101 -8.81 4.13 23.92
N ILE A 102 -9.31 5.37 23.91
CA ILE A 102 -8.83 6.41 23.00
C ILE A 102 -7.34 6.72 23.26
N ASN A 103 -6.94 6.87 24.53
CA ASN A 103 -5.56 7.17 24.88
C ASN A 103 -4.60 6.03 24.50
N SER A 104 -4.96 4.78 24.81
CA SER A 104 -4.18 3.60 24.39
C SER A 104 -4.10 3.46 22.87
N THR A 105 -5.17 3.82 22.15
CA THR A 105 -5.17 3.83 20.67
C THR A 105 -4.20 4.89 20.14
N LYS A 106 -4.21 6.10 20.72
CA LYS A 106 -3.25 7.18 20.36
C LYS A 106 -1.82 6.76 20.63
N GLU A 107 -1.55 6.12 21.77
CA GLU A 107 -0.23 5.59 22.11
C GLU A 107 0.21 4.51 21.12
N SER A 108 -0.69 3.58 20.76
CA SER A 108 -0.41 2.52 19.79
C SER A 108 -0.06 3.10 18.41
N ILE A 109 -0.80 4.11 17.96
CA ILE A 109 -0.50 4.81 16.69
C ILE A 109 0.86 5.51 16.77
N LYS A 110 1.18 6.17 17.88
CA LYS A 110 2.51 6.78 18.09
C LYS A 110 3.64 5.76 18.08
N GLN A 111 3.42 4.56 18.63
CA GLN A 111 4.41 3.48 18.60
C GLN A 111 4.69 2.98 17.18
N MET A 112 3.80 3.20 16.21
CA MET A 112 4.08 2.90 14.79
C MET A 112 5.14 3.84 14.18
N HIS A 113 5.50 4.93 14.87
CA HIS A 113 6.64 5.77 14.51
C HIS A 113 7.98 5.11 14.84
N ASN A 114 8.01 4.08 15.70
CA ASN A 114 9.24 3.45 16.14
C ASN A 114 9.95 2.71 14.99
N ASP A 115 11.28 2.79 14.98
CA ASP A 115 12.09 2.10 13.97
C ASP A 115 11.94 0.58 14.05
N THR A 116 11.77 0.03 15.25
CA THR A 116 11.54 -1.40 15.47
C THR A 116 10.24 -1.90 14.84
N PHE A 117 9.18 -1.08 14.85
CA PHE A 117 7.94 -1.40 14.14
C PHE A 117 8.20 -1.52 12.64
N TRP A 118 8.94 -0.56 12.07
CA TRP A 118 9.27 -0.57 10.65
C TRP A 118 10.23 -1.68 10.25
N GLU A 119 11.18 -2.03 11.09
CA GLU A 119 12.04 -3.19 10.87
C GLU A 119 11.21 -4.48 10.80
N ASN A 120 10.25 -4.67 11.72
CA ASN A 120 9.36 -5.82 11.71
C ASN A 120 8.48 -5.88 10.46
N ILE A 121 7.89 -4.74 10.06
CA ILE A 121 7.09 -4.64 8.82
C ILE A 121 7.96 -4.91 7.59
N ASN A 122 9.19 -4.38 7.55
CA ASN A 122 10.11 -4.59 6.44
C ASN A 122 10.58 -6.04 6.34
N ASN A 123 10.87 -6.68 7.47
CA ASN A 123 11.23 -8.10 7.50
C ASN A 123 10.06 -8.97 7.03
N SER A 124 8.83 -8.65 7.47
CA SER A 124 7.61 -9.33 7.01
C SER A 124 7.39 -9.14 5.51
N ALA A 125 7.60 -7.92 5.00
CA ALA A 125 7.46 -7.61 3.58
C ALA A 125 8.50 -8.36 2.73
N LYS A 126 9.75 -8.45 3.19
CA LYS A 126 10.80 -9.23 2.52
C LYS A 126 10.46 -10.71 2.47
N LEU A 127 9.98 -11.30 3.57
CA LEU A 127 9.54 -12.70 3.58
C LEU A 127 8.41 -12.97 2.58
N ILE A 128 7.43 -12.05 2.49
CA ILE A 128 6.36 -12.15 1.48
C ILE A 128 6.93 -12.01 0.08
N ALA A 129 7.86 -11.08 -0.16
CA ALA A 129 8.51 -10.89 -1.45
C ALA A 129 9.29 -12.15 -1.89
N GLU A 130 10.12 -12.70 -1.00
CA GLU A 130 10.91 -13.92 -1.23
C GLU A 130 10.01 -15.12 -1.55
N LYS A 131 8.95 -15.31 -0.76
CA LYS A 131 7.96 -16.39 -0.98
C LYS A 131 7.32 -16.34 -2.37
N ASN A 132 7.16 -15.14 -2.94
CA ASN A 132 6.51 -14.92 -4.22
C ASN A 132 7.50 -14.62 -5.37
N GLY A 133 8.82 -14.75 -5.14
CA GLY A 133 9.84 -14.49 -6.15
C GLY A 133 9.92 -13.03 -6.62
N ILE A 134 9.51 -12.07 -5.78
CA ILE A 134 9.55 -10.65 -6.09
C ILE A 134 10.95 -10.10 -5.83
N ALA A 135 11.50 -9.36 -6.80
CA ALA A 135 12.79 -8.70 -6.64
C ALA A 135 12.74 -7.66 -5.51
N ILE A 136 13.59 -7.83 -4.50
CA ILE A 136 13.76 -6.87 -3.38
C ILE A 136 14.58 -5.65 -3.82
N GLU A 137 15.34 -5.79 -4.90
CA GLU A 137 16.13 -4.70 -5.44
C GLU A 137 15.21 -3.59 -5.95
N ASN A 138 15.55 -2.35 -5.58
CA ASN A 138 14.97 -1.15 -6.16
C ASN A 138 15.29 -1.16 -7.64
N SER A 139 14.48 -1.83 -8.46
CA SER A 139 14.48 -1.59 -9.89
C SER A 139 14.06 -0.14 -10.00
N ARG A 140 15.03 0.76 -10.12
CA ARG A 140 14.80 2.14 -10.55
C ARG A 140 13.95 1.94 -11.79
N ARG A 141 12.65 2.23 -11.72
CA ARG A 141 11.78 2.18 -12.90
C ARG A 141 12.57 2.95 -13.93
N ASN A 142 13.03 2.28 -15.00
CA ASN A 142 13.80 2.92 -16.05
C ASN A 142 12.86 3.98 -16.63
N ARG A 143 12.92 5.19 -16.07
CA ARG A 143 12.11 6.31 -16.53
C ARG A 143 12.59 6.48 -17.95
N ARG A 144 11.66 6.40 -18.91
CA ARG A 144 11.99 6.73 -20.29
C ARG A 144 12.69 8.09 -20.24
N PRO A 145 13.94 8.20 -20.72
CA PRO A 145 14.60 9.48 -20.73
C PRO A 145 13.70 10.45 -21.50
N LEU A 146 13.38 11.57 -20.87
CA LEU A 146 12.62 12.63 -21.53
C LEU A 146 13.49 13.14 -22.67
N THR A 147 13.18 12.72 -23.90
CA THR A 147 13.83 13.25 -25.09
C THR A 147 13.14 14.57 -25.43
N LEU A 148 13.81 15.68 -25.11
CA LEU A 148 13.43 16.97 -25.68
C LEU A 148 13.71 16.95 -27.19
N ASN A 149 12.82 17.56 -27.97
CA ASN A 149 13.03 17.69 -29.40
C ASN A 149 14.24 18.59 -29.64
N LYS A 150 15.30 18.03 -30.24
CA LYS A 150 16.59 18.71 -30.47
C LYS A 150 16.47 19.97 -31.35
N ASN A 151 15.36 20.11 -32.08
CA ASN A 151 15.14 21.21 -33.02
C ASN A 151 14.37 22.40 -32.40
N LEU A 152 13.98 22.33 -31.13
CA LEU A 152 13.16 23.36 -30.48
C LEU A 152 13.91 24.10 -29.36
N ASN A 153 15.24 24.09 -29.38
CA ASN A 153 16.06 24.71 -28.33
C ASN A 153 15.96 26.26 -28.30
N ASP A 154 15.64 26.89 -29.43
CA ASP A 154 15.55 28.36 -29.55
C ASP A 154 14.12 28.89 -29.38
N PHE A 155 13.15 28.01 -29.09
CA PHE A 155 11.74 28.37 -28.96
C PHE A 155 11.28 28.27 -27.52
N PHE A 156 10.49 29.25 -27.09
CA PHE A 156 9.80 29.18 -25.81
C PHE A 156 8.62 28.20 -25.92
N VAL A 157 8.84 26.95 -25.51
CA VAL A 157 7.81 25.90 -25.53
C VAL A 157 6.92 26.01 -24.28
N GLN A 158 5.69 26.49 -24.46
CA GLN A 158 4.66 26.40 -23.42
C GLN A 158 3.96 25.04 -23.50
N SER A 159 4.13 24.21 -22.48
CA SER A 159 3.37 22.97 -22.32
C SER A 159 2.13 23.24 -21.46
N THR A 160 0.95 22.86 -21.95
CA THR A 160 -0.32 22.87 -21.19
C THR A 160 -0.32 21.86 -20.04
N ILE A 161 0.66 20.97 -20.01
CA ILE A 161 0.91 20.04 -18.90
C ILE A 161 2.17 20.54 -18.19
N GLY A 162 2.02 20.99 -16.94
CA GLY A 162 3.06 21.72 -16.20
C GLY A 162 4.45 21.08 -16.26
N HIS A 163 5.40 21.80 -16.86
CA HIS A 163 6.83 21.50 -16.75
C HIS A 163 7.28 21.81 -15.31
N ASN A 164 7.35 20.80 -14.44
CA ASN A 164 8.17 20.92 -13.23
C ASN A 164 9.62 20.72 -13.64
N SER A 165 10.31 21.80 -14.00
CA SER A 165 11.78 21.83 -14.19
C SER A 165 12.54 21.24 -12.98
N LYS A 166 11.89 21.20 -11.80
CA LYS A 166 12.40 20.56 -10.57
C LYS A 166 12.42 19.03 -10.57
N ARG A 167 11.88 18.31 -11.57
CA ARG A 167 11.87 16.82 -11.56
C ARG A 167 13.20 16.17 -11.97
N CYS A 168 14.19 16.95 -12.40
CA CYS A 168 15.53 16.45 -12.76
C CYS A 168 16.61 16.75 -11.71
N ILE A 169 16.24 17.32 -10.56
CA ILE A 169 17.12 17.36 -9.40
C ILE A 169 16.66 16.23 -8.50
N ASP A 170 17.37 15.10 -8.55
CA ASP A 170 17.33 14.09 -7.50
C ASP A 170 17.88 14.72 -6.21
N THR A 171 17.08 15.56 -5.55
CA THR A 171 17.32 15.93 -4.16
C THR A 171 16.93 14.74 -3.29
N ASP A 172 17.72 14.43 -2.26
CA ASP A 172 17.41 13.39 -1.27
C ASP A 172 15.99 13.53 -0.69
N GLU A 173 15.43 14.75 -0.67
CA GLU A 173 14.05 15.05 -0.29
C GLU A 173 12.98 14.38 -1.17
N ASN A 174 13.16 14.31 -2.49
CA ASN A 174 12.22 13.62 -3.39
C ASN A 174 12.29 12.10 -3.23
N LEU A 175 13.47 11.58 -2.87
CA LEU A 175 13.69 10.16 -2.60
C LEU A 175 13.05 9.75 -1.25
N GLN A 176 13.13 10.62 -0.24
CA GLN A 176 12.42 10.45 1.02
C GLN A 176 10.89 10.58 0.85
N SER A 177 10.39 11.50 0.01
CA SER A 177 8.94 11.67 -0.21
C SER A 177 8.23 10.44 -0.78
N ASN A 178 8.94 9.58 -1.51
CA ASN A 178 8.39 8.35 -2.08
C ASN A 178 8.71 7.10 -1.24
N ASN A 179 9.37 7.24 -0.10
CA ASN A 179 9.59 6.13 0.81
C ASN A 179 8.26 5.83 1.54
N PRO A 180 7.77 4.58 1.50
CA PRO A 180 6.53 4.22 2.18
C PRO A 180 6.56 4.54 3.69
N LYS A 181 7.73 4.53 4.33
CA LYS A 181 7.91 4.92 5.74
C LYS A 181 7.55 6.39 5.99
N TYR A 182 8.11 7.31 5.22
CA TYR A 182 7.85 8.75 5.39
C TYR A 182 6.42 9.13 4.97
N LEU A 183 5.90 8.51 3.90
CA LEU A 183 4.52 8.70 3.50
C LEU A 183 3.56 8.29 4.63
N PHE A 184 3.82 7.17 5.30
CA PHE A 184 3.02 6.70 6.41
C PHE A 184 3.08 7.63 7.63
N TYR A 185 4.26 8.13 7.99
CA TYR A 185 4.39 9.11 9.09
C TYR A 185 3.60 10.39 8.79
N THR A 186 3.77 10.95 7.60
CA THR A 186 3.00 12.14 7.20
C THR A 186 1.48 11.91 7.16
N ALA A 187 1.03 10.66 6.94
CA ALA A 187 -0.39 10.32 6.99
C ALA A 187 -0.91 10.20 8.44
N ILE A 188 -0.09 9.73 9.37
CA ILE A 188 -0.45 9.60 10.80
C ILE A 188 -0.40 10.95 11.53
N ASP A 189 0.55 11.81 11.18
CA ASP A 189 0.80 13.08 11.88
C ASP A 189 -0.18 14.20 11.48
N ARG A 190 -1.04 13.96 10.48
CA ARG A 190 -2.11 14.89 10.06
C ARG A 190 -3.36 14.77 10.92
#